data_AF-A0A2H0UT34-F1
#
_entry.id   AF-A0A2H0UT34-F1
#
_cell.length_a   1.000
_cell.length_b   1.000
_cell.length_c   1.000
_cell.angle_alpha   90.00
_cell.angle_beta   90.00
_cell.angle_gamma   90.00
#
_symmetry.space_group_name_H-M   'P 1'
#
loop_
_entity.id
_entity.type
_entity.pdbx_description
1 polymer ?
#
loop_
_entity_poly.entity_id
_entity_poly.type
_entity_poly.pdbx_seq_one_letter_code
_entity_poly.pdbx_strand_id
1 'polypeptide(L)' 'MAEKAREELEKMFDNVGLFSEGLAVVEKDGKEFHIRHDGSPAYEERFDSANSFSEGVASVKKDGKWFNIRYDGTRVD' A
#
# COMPACT_ATOMS: atom_id res chain seq x y z
N MET A 1 14.18 7.72 -3.83
CA MET A 1 13.06 8.52 -4.34
C MET A 1 13.51 9.96 -4.41
N ALA A 2 13.29 10.66 -5.53
CA ALA A 2 13.54 12.10 -5.56
C ALA A 2 12.52 12.78 -4.62
N GLU A 3 12.97 13.76 -3.84
CA GLU A 3 12.13 14.53 -2.89
C GLU A 3 10.85 15.05 -3.56
N LYS A 4 10.98 15.53 -4.79
CA LYS A 4 9.87 16.00 -5.65
C LYS A 4 8.82 14.93 -5.97
N ALA A 5 9.21 13.66 -6.10
CA ALA A 5 8.25 12.59 -6.39
C ALA A 5 7.40 12.26 -5.15
N ARG A 6 7.99 12.41 -3.95
CA ARG A 6 7.28 12.17 -2.69
C ARG A 6 6.26 13.29 -2.41
N GLU A 7 6.62 14.55 -2.67
CA GLU A 7 5.69 15.68 -2.50
C GLU A 7 4.40 15.52 -3.33
N GLU A 8 4.49 14.98 -4.54
CA GLU A 8 3.30 14.73 -5.38
C GLU A 8 2.41 13.63 -4.77
N LEU A 9 3.00 12.57 -4.21
CA LEU A 9 2.24 11.52 -3.51
C LEU A 9 1.58 12.07 -2.24
N GLU A 10 2.27 12.90 -1.48
CA GLU A 10 1.74 13.55 -0.27
C GLU A 10 0.60 14.54 -0.56
N LYS A 11 0.43 14.99 -1.82
CA LYS A 11 -0.77 15.75 -2.25
C LYS A 11 -1.95 14.85 -2.62
N MET A 12 -1.70 13.58 -2.96
CA MET A 12 -2.71 12.65 -3.45
C MET A 12 -3.29 11.74 -2.37
N PHE A 13 -2.54 11.55 -1.28
CA PHE A 13 -2.81 10.60 -0.21
C PHE A 13 -2.68 11.27 1.16
N ASP A 14 -3.47 10.80 2.12
CA ASP A 14 -3.49 11.31 3.49
C ASP A 14 -2.21 10.91 4.23
N ASN A 15 -1.65 9.76 3.89
CA ASN A 15 -0.37 9.26 4.39
C ASN A 15 0.37 8.49 3.29
N VAL A 16 1.70 8.62 3.27
CA VAL A 16 2.59 7.89 2.37
C VAL A 16 3.71 7.26 3.17
N GLY A 17 3.67 5.93 3.28
CA GLY A 17 4.69 5.12 3.92
C GLY A 17 5.98 5.05 3.11
N LEU A 18 6.99 4.40 3.71
CA LEU A 18 8.24 4.12 3.01
C LEU A 18 8.01 3.06 1.93
N PHE A 19 8.74 3.21 0.82
CA PHE A 19 8.77 2.19 -0.22
C PHE A 19 9.56 0.97 0.27
N SER A 20 8.96 -0.21 0.12
CA SER A 20 9.55 -1.52 0.34
C SER A 20 9.23 -2.40 -0.86
N GLU A 21 10.22 -3.09 -1.41
CA GLU A 21 10.04 -4.00 -2.55
C GLU A 21 9.33 -3.37 -3.77
N GLY A 22 9.52 -2.06 -3.96
CA GLY A 22 8.95 -1.30 -5.08
C GLY A 22 7.51 -0.80 -4.87
N LEU A 23 6.92 -1.04 -3.70
CA LEU A 23 5.58 -0.55 -3.32
C LEU A 23 5.63 0.24 -2.01
N ALA A 24 4.69 1.16 -1.81
CA ALA A 24 4.48 1.85 -0.53
C ALA A 24 3.03 1.71 -0.09
N VAL A 25 2.82 1.57 1.22
CA VAL A 25 1.49 1.73 1.82
C VAL A 25 1.11 3.20 1.77
N VAL A 26 -0.10 3.49 1.35
CA VAL A 26 -0.72 4.82 1.42
C VAL A 26 -2.08 4.73 2.08
N GLU A 27 -2.49 5.85 2.67
CA GLU A 27 -3.85 6.04 3.19
C GLU A 27 -4.61 7.03 2.30
N LYS A 28 -5.86 6.71 2.00
CA LYS A 28 -6.79 7.63 1.37
C LYS A 28 -8.20 7.37 1.86
N ASP A 29 -8.89 8.42 2.31
CA ASP A 29 -10.28 8.34 2.78
C ASP A 29 -10.47 7.29 3.89
N GLY A 30 -9.47 7.16 4.77
CA GLY A 30 -9.46 6.20 5.89
C GLY A 30 -9.28 4.73 5.47
N LYS A 31 -8.78 4.48 4.26
CA LYS A 31 -8.43 3.14 3.77
C LYS A 31 -6.99 3.07 3.30
N GLU A 32 -6.35 1.94 3.56
CA GLU A 32 -4.96 1.68 3.20
C GLU A 32 -4.83 0.73 2.02
N PHE A 33 -3.82 0.97 1.17
CA PHE A 33 -3.48 0.13 0.02
C PHE A 33 -2.06 0.41 -0.45
N HIS A 34 -1.57 -0.38 -1.41
CA HIS A 34 -0.22 -0.24 -1.94
C HIS A 34 -0.20 0.49 -3.29
N ILE A 35 0.77 1.38 -3.46
CA ILE A 35 1.04 2.09 -4.71
C ILE A 35 2.44 1.80 -5.24
N ARG A 36 2.62 2.00 -6.55
CA ARG A 36 3.92 2.03 -7.22
C ARG A 36 4.56 3.42 -7.08
N HIS A 37 5.81 3.54 -7.54
CA HIS A 37 6.57 4.80 -7.51
C HIS A 37 5.92 5.96 -8.25
N ASP A 38 5.05 5.68 -9.24
CA ASP A 38 4.31 6.67 -10.01
C ASP A 38 2.96 7.07 -9.35
N GLY A 39 2.65 6.54 -8.16
CA GLY A 39 1.40 6.79 -7.47
C GLY A 39 0.22 5.92 -7.93
N SER A 40 0.42 5.06 -8.93
CA SER A 40 -0.63 4.14 -9.37
C SER A 40 -0.88 3.04 -8.32
N PRO A 41 -2.14 2.67 -8.05
CA PRO A 41 -2.45 1.53 -7.19
C PRO A 41 -1.86 0.24 -7.77
N ALA A 42 -1.29 -0.61 -6.91
CA ALA A 42 -0.83 -1.94 -7.32
C ALA A 42 -2.00 -2.89 -7.66
N TYR A 43 -3.16 -2.65 -7.05
CA TYR A 43 -4.41 -3.41 -7.19
C TYR A 43 -5.62 -2.53 -6.76
N GLU A 44 -6.84 -3.02 -6.98
CA GLU A 44 -8.09 -2.25 -6.74
C GLU A 44 -8.60 -2.34 -5.30
N GLU A 45 -8.30 -3.42 -4.58
CA GLU A 45 -8.75 -3.58 -3.19
C GLU A 45 -8.24 -2.47 -2.25
N ARG A 46 -9.06 -2.18 -1.24
CA ARG A 46 -8.77 -1.22 -0.17
C ARG A 46 -9.00 -1.90 1.18
N PHE A 47 -8.12 -1.62 2.13
CA PHE A 47 -8.05 -2.32 3.42
C PHE A 47 -8.26 -1.35 4.59
N ASP A 48 -8.64 -1.90 5.74
CA ASP A 48 -8.72 -1.13 6.99
C ASP A 48 -7.32 -0.82 7.53
N SER A 49 -6.35 -1.68 7.24
CA SER A 49 -4.92 -1.49 7.53
C SER A 49 -4.07 -2.35 6.59
N ALA A 50 -2.85 -1.94 6.29
CA ALA A 50 -1.88 -2.63 5.46
C ALA A 50 -0.45 -2.41 6.00
N ASN A 51 0.32 -3.48 6.11
CA ASN A 51 1.75 -3.42 6.38
C ASN A 51 2.55 -3.41 5.08
N SER A 52 3.76 -2.84 5.12
CA SER A 52 4.68 -2.90 3.99
C SER A 52 5.01 -4.33 3.57
N PHE A 53 5.27 -4.51 2.28
CA PHE A 53 5.76 -5.78 1.74
C PHE A 53 7.14 -6.16 2.30
N SER A 54 7.27 -7.45 2.60
CA SER A 54 8.52 -8.13 2.96
C SER A 54 8.45 -9.58 2.47
N GLU A 55 9.49 -10.04 1.79
CA GLU A 55 9.59 -11.39 1.21
C GLU A 55 8.41 -11.73 0.26
N GLY A 56 7.90 -10.72 -0.46
CA GLY A 56 6.82 -10.90 -1.42
C GLY A 56 5.44 -11.16 -0.81
N VAL A 57 5.25 -10.82 0.46
CA VAL A 57 3.96 -10.82 1.15
C VAL A 57 3.76 -9.56 1.99
N ALA A 58 2.51 -9.15 2.14
CA ALA A 58 2.10 -8.09 3.07
C ALA A 58 0.88 -8.56 3.87
N SER A 59 0.86 -8.23 5.16
CA SER A 59 -0.34 -8.44 5.98
C SER A 59 -1.28 -7.26 5.84
N VAL A 60 -2.56 -7.55 5.59
CA VAL A 60 -3.61 -6.56 5.46
C VAL A 60 -4.81 -6.93 6.33
N LYS A 61 -5.58 -5.93 6.74
CA LYS A 61 -6.77 -6.08 7.56
C LYS A 61 -8.02 -5.69 6.78
N LYS A 62 -9.02 -6.55 6.76
CA LYS A 62 -10.35 -6.26 6.22
C LYS A 62 -11.42 -6.84 7.12
N ASP A 63 -12.44 -6.05 7.44
CA ASP A 63 -13.57 -6.45 8.27
C ASP A 63 -13.12 -7.04 9.62
N GLY A 64 -12.08 -6.42 10.20
CA GLY A 64 -11.52 -6.84 11.49
C GLY A 64 -10.56 -8.03 11.44
N LYS A 65 -10.33 -8.66 10.29
CA LYS A 65 -9.49 -9.86 10.15
C LYS A 65 -8.22 -9.59 9.36
N TRP A 66 -7.11 -10.13 9.84
CA TRP A 66 -5.82 -10.08 9.17
C TRP A 66 -5.62 -11.28 8.26
N PHE A 67 -5.06 -11.05 7.08
CA PHE A 67 -4.59 -12.08 6.15
C PHE A 67 -3.44 -11.53 5.31
N ASN A 68 -2.72 -12.41 4.63
CA ASN A 68 -1.59 -12.03 3.79
C ASN A 68 -2.02 -11.91 2.33
N ILE A 69 -1.36 -11.02 1.59
CA ILE A 69 -1.54 -10.83 0.15
C ILE A 69 -0.19 -10.82 -0.57
N ARG A 70 -0.21 -11.11 -1.88
CA ARG A 70 0.88 -10.89 -2.83
C ARG A 70 0.83 -9.48 -3.41
N TYR A 71 1.83 -9.11 -4.21
CA TYR A 71 1.95 -7.78 -4.83
C TYR A 71 0.77 -7.37 -5.71
N ASP A 72 0.03 -8.33 -6.23
CA ASP A 72 -1.16 -8.14 -7.07
C ASP A 72 -2.47 -8.07 -6.24
N GLY A 73 -2.38 -8.12 -4.91
CA GLY A 73 -3.55 -8.11 -4.02
C GLY A 73 -4.14 -9.50 -3.78
N THR A 74 -3.62 -10.56 -4.43
CA THR A 74 -4.12 -11.92 -4.26
C THR A 74 -3.83 -12.41 -2.85
N ARG A 75 -4.88 -12.86 -2.15
CA ARG A 75 -4.76 -13.47 -0.83
C ARG A 75 -3.89 -14.73 -0.86
N VAL A 76 -3.04 -14.85 0.16
CA VAL A 76 -2.26 -16.04 0.47
C VAL A 76 -2.96 -16.79 1.58
N ASP A 77 -3.26 -18.07 1.35
CA ASP A 77 -3.82 -19.00 2.34
C ASP A 77 -2.73 -19.88 2.98
#